data_AF-A0A852YE65-F1
#
_entry.id   AF-A0A852YE65-F1
#
_cell.length_a   1.000
_cell.length_b   1.000
_cell.length_c   1.000
_cell.angle_alpha   90.00
_cell.angle_beta   90.00
_cell.angle_gamma   90.00
#
_symmetry.space_group_name_H-M   'P 1'
#
loop_
_entity.id
_entity.type
_entity.pdbx_description
1 polymer ?
#
loop_
_entity_poly.entity_id
_entity_poly.type
_entity_poly.pdbx_seq_one_letter_code
_entity_poly.pdbx_strand_id
1 'polypeptide(L)' 'MTTEFNRDEAIRQVTEGLRKKFPDHSDEQLSTVATEEVDRLATKPVTDYVIVLGERAARKRLKAD' A
#
# COMPACT_ATOMS: atom_id res chain seq x y z
N MET A 1 10.83 -5.13 -17.67
CA MET A 1 10.08 -6.27 -17.12
C MET A 1 9.10 -5.72 -16.12
N THR A 2 7.82 -5.76 -16.44
CA THR A 2 6.76 -5.33 -15.54
C THR A 2 6.56 -6.46 -14.54
N THR A 3 6.89 -6.25 -13.27
CA THR A 3 6.49 -7.18 -12.21
C THR A 3 4.97 -7.27 -12.29
N GLU A 4 4.45 -8.45 -12.66
CA GLU A 4 3.01 -8.65 -12.80
C GLU A 4 2.41 -8.47 -11.40
N PHE A 5 1.51 -7.50 -11.27
CA PHE A 5 0.94 -7.14 -9.98
C PHE A 5 0.06 -8.28 -9.45
N ASN A 6 0.50 -8.94 -8.37
CA ASN A 6 -0.27 -9.98 -7.70
C ASN A 6 -1.15 -9.38 -6.60
N ARG A 7 -2.45 -9.27 -6.89
CA ARG A 7 -3.45 -8.67 -6.00
C ARG A 7 -3.56 -9.39 -4.66
N ASP A 8 -3.70 -10.71 -4.66
CA ASP A 8 -3.88 -11.51 -3.44
C ASP A 8 -2.65 -11.44 -2.53
N GLU A 9 -1.46 -11.42 -3.13
CA GLU A 9 -0.23 -11.22 -2.37
C GLU A 9 -0.17 -9.82 -1.74
N ALA A 10 -0.55 -8.78 -2.48
CA ALA A 10 -0.59 -7.41 -1.97
C ALA A 10 -1.57 -7.26 -0.80
N ILE A 11 -2.77 -7.83 -0.90
CA ILE A 11 -3.77 -7.81 0.20
C ILE A 11 -3.21 -8.50 1.44
N ARG A 12 -2.56 -9.66 1.28
CA ARG A 12 -1.96 -10.40 2.40
C ARG A 12 -0.88 -9.56 3.10
N GLN A 13 0.06 -8.99 2.35
CA GLN A 13 1.14 -8.18 2.92
C GLN A 13 0.62 -6.93 3.63
N VAL A 14 -0.38 -6.25 3.04
CA VAL A 14 -1.01 -5.07 3.65
C VAL A 14 -1.72 -5.45 4.94
N THR A 15 -2.49 -6.54 4.95
CA THR A 15 -3.21 -7.03 6.13
C THR A 15 -2.25 -7.37 7.28
N GLU A 16 -1.15 -8.06 7.00
CA GLU A 16 -0.12 -8.35 8.01
C GLU A 16 0.54 -7.08 8.57
N GLY A 17 0.77 -6.08 7.72
CA GLY A 17 1.27 -4.77 8.13
C GLY A 17 0.30 -4.00 9.03
N LEU A 18 -1.00 -4.06 8.70
CA LEU A 18 -2.05 -3.45 9.51
C LEU A 18 -2.20 -4.14 10.86
N ARG A 19 -2.15 -5.48 10.90
CA ARG A 19 -2.26 -6.26 12.15
C ARG A 19 -1.17 -5.90 13.17
N LYS A 20 0.04 -5.60 12.70
CA LYS A 20 1.15 -5.15 13.57
C LYS A 20 0.95 -3.73 14.12
N LYS A 21 0.23 -2.87 13.40
CA LYS A 21 0.03 -1.46 13.77
C LYS A 21 -1.29 -1.18 14.48
N PHE A 22 -2.30 -2.02 14.24
CA PHE A 22 -3.66 -1.87 14.73
C PHE A 22 -4.12 -3.18 15.38
N PRO A 23 -3.48 -3.61 16.49
CA PRO A 23 -3.81 -4.87 17.15
C PRO A 23 -5.23 -4.91 17.75
N ASP A 24 -5.84 -3.75 17.99
CA ASP A 24 -7.20 -3.61 18.54
C ASP A 24 -8.33 -3.86 17.52
N HIS A 25 -7.99 -4.00 16.22
CA HIS A 25 -8.97 -4.24 15.16
C HIS A 25 -9.06 -5.74 14.84
N SER A 26 -10.26 -6.21 14.48
CA SER A 26 -10.46 -7.60 14.07
C SER A 26 -9.80 -7.91 12.72
N ASP A 27 -9.38 -9.16 12.54
CA ASP A 27 -8.74 -9.62 11.30
C ASP A 27 -9.66 -9.41 10.08
N GLU A 28 -10.97 -9.65 10.22
CA GLU A 28 -11.97 -9.36 9.19
C GLU A 28 -11.98 -7.88 8.81
N GLN A 29 -12.03 -6.96 9.78
CA GLN A 29 -12.01 -5.52 9.50
C GLN A 29 -10.73 -5.11 8.78
N LEU A 30 -9.58 -5.63 9.21
CA LEU A 30 -8.30 -5.32 8.58
C LEU A 30 -8.20 -5.87 7.15
N SER A 31 -8.71 -7.08 6.93
CA SER A 31 -8.74 -7.72 5.61
C SER A 31 -9.67 -7.00 4.63
N THR A 32 -10.86 -6.57 5.10
CA THR A 32 -11.79 -5.75 4.30
C THR A 32 -11.14 -4.45 3.87
N VAL A 33 -10.57 -3.69 4.82
CA VAL A 33 -9.91 -2.40 4.52
C VAL A 33 -8.72 -2.59 3.58
N ALA A 34 -7.91 -3.64 3.79
CA ALA A 34 -6.78 -3.95 2.91
C ALA A 34 -7.25 -4.27 1.48
N THR A 35 -8.33 -5.04 1.34
CA THR A 35 -8.90 -5.40 0.04
C THR A 35 -9.41 -4.17 -0.71
N GLU A 36 -10.19 -3.32 -0.04
CA GLU A 36 -10.75 -2.10 -0.63
C GLU A 36 -9.65 -1.14 -1.12
N GLU A 37 -8.63 -0.90 -0.30
CA GLU A 37 -7.55 0.02 -0.65
C GLU A 37 -6.63 -0.57 -1.74
N VAL A 38 -6.38 -1.88 -1.73
CA VAL A 38 -5.63 -2.55 -2.81
C VAL A 38 -6.38 -2.48 -4.12
N ASP A 39 -7.70 -2.74 -4.14
CA ASP A 39 -8.52 -2.60 -5.34
C ASP A 39 -8.51 -1.19 -5.88
N ARG A 40 -8.73 -0.22 -4.99
CA ARG A 40 -8.72 1.19 -5.36
C ARG A 40 -7.40 1.57 -6.02
N LEU A 41 -6.27 1.11 -5.47
CA LEU A 41 -4.95 1.40 -6.01
C LEU A 41 -4.64 0.62 -7.29
N ALA A 42 -5.15 -0.61 -7.44
CA ALA A 42 -4.99 -1.41 -8.65
C ALA A 42 -5.65 -0.77 -9.88
N THR A 43 -6.65 0.08 -9.69
CA THR A 43 -7.27 0.85 -10.79
C THR A 43 -6.42 2.03 -11.27
N LYS A 44 -5.38 2.41 -10.53
CA LYS A 44 -4.52 3.55 -10.88
C LYS A 44 -3.36 3.12 -11.78
N PRO A 45 -2.97 3.94 -12.77
CA PRO A 45 -1.76 3.71 -13.53
C PRO A 45 -0.54 3.68 -12.59
N VAL A 46 0.35 2.70 -12.78
CA VAL A 46 1.57 2.56 -11.96
C VAL A 46 2.41 3.85 -11.93
N THR A 47 2.35 4.64 -13.00
CA THR A 47 3.04 5.94 -13.14
C THR A 47 2.61 6.95 -12.08
N ASP A 48 1.33 7.03 -11.73
CA ASP A 48 0.83 7.96 -10.70
C ASP A 48 1.40 7.60 -9.33
N TYR A 49 1.53 6.31 -9.05
CA TYR A 49 2.08 5.81 -7.80
C TYR A 49 3.59 6.11 -7.69
N VAL A 50 4.34 5.92 -8.78
CA VAL A 50 5.77 6.27 -8.85
C VAL A 50 5.98 7.77 -8.64
N ILE A 51 5.13 8.63 -9.21
CA ILE A 51 5.19 10.08 -8.99
C ILE A 51 4.96 10.41 -7.51
N VAL A 52 3.89 9.90 -6.90
CA VAL A 52 3.56 10.18 -5.48
C VAL A 52 4.63 9.65 -4.52
N LEU A 53 5.08 8.41 -4.71
CA LEU A 53 6.14 7.83 -3.88
C LEU A 53 7.48 8.53 -4.09
N GLY A 54 7.80 8.89 -5.33
CA GLY A 54 9.00 9.64 -5.69
C GLY A 54 9.02 11.03 -5.04
N GLU A 55 7.90 11.76 -5.11
CA GLU A 55 7.75 13.06 -4.46
C GLU A 55 7.87 12.93 -2.94
N ARG A 56 7.23 11.93 -2.32
CA ARG A 56 7.33 11.68 -0.87
C ARG A 56 8.77 11.38 -0.46
N ALA A 57 9.49 10.56 -1.22
CA ALA A 57 10.89 10.24 -0.96
C ALA A 57 11.80 11.46 -1.14
N ALA A 58 11.59 12.26 -2.19
CA ALA A 58 12.32 13.50 -2.43
C ALA A 58 12.10 14.51 -1.30
N ARG A 59 10.85 14.74 -0.89
CA ARG A 59 10.52 15.61 0.26
C ARG A 59 11.15 15.11 1.57
N LYS A 60 11.20 13.79 1.80
CA LYS A 60 11.85 13.22 2.99
C LYS A 60 13.35 13.51 2.99
N ARG A 61 14.03 13.40 1.83
CA ARG A 61 15.46 13.73 1.70
C ARG A 61 15.71 15.23 1.90
N LEU A 62 14.92 16.09 1.26
CA LEU A 62 15.04 17.54 1.38
C LEU A 62 14.72 18.09 2.78
N LYS A 63 14.01 17.34 3.63
CA LYS A 63 13.75 17.68 5.03
C LYS A 63 14.77 17.08 6.01
N ALA A 64 15.61 16.17 5.53
CA ALA A 64 16.66 15.54 6.33
C ALA A 64 18.01 16.29 6.22
N ASP A 65 18.13 17.18 5.24
CA ASP A 65 19.02 18.37 5.27
C ASP A 65 18.36 19.51 6.06
#